data_AF-A0A966Q863-F1
#
_entry.id   AF-A0A966Q863-F1
#
_cell.length_a   1.000
_cell.length_b   1.000
_cell.length_c   1.000
_cell.angle_alpha   90.00
_cell.angle_beta   90.00
_cell.angle_gamma   90.00
#
_symmetry.space_group_name_H-M   'P 1'
#
loop_
_entity.id
_entity.type
_entity.pdbx_description
1 polymer ?
#
loop_
_entity_poly.entity_id
_entity_poly.type
_entity_poly.pdbx_seq_one_letter_code
_entity_poly.pdbx_strand_id
1 'polypeptide(L)'
;MFDPPDRVPFSSISPSVIHCDRHRKAAFQAAVRGTVLLVNRRHTLPLGPKVNNVLVTGPLAGSTEVMLGNYYGLSPDLRSLLEGVTEYAPEGVRMDFRQGCLLARPRPNPSDWAAFEAAKADTVIFALGCSPQLEGEEGDAVESFTKGDRDRIELPKEQLDYFKEIVAAVRKKKSATRLVVVLFGGSALAVPEIAEQADAVLWAGYPGEAGGSALGAILWGKESPGGRLPITFPRRTSVLPSFADYGMKGRTYRFMKARDVLFPFGYGLGYSSCQWRQAALRVVGSSLEFSIQLRNSGNRAEEEVVQVYRQDSRGPRLVAFQRVRLKQGETRRVVLRVPKNRWFEFDGKGIEIPWSGKQSFLISAHAPWTKKRYGFSLSIRLRA
;
A
#
# COMPACT_ATOMS: atom_id res chain seq x y z
N MET A 1 24.40 22.74 22.78
CA MET A 1 23.85 22.62 24.16
C MET A 1 24.38 23.72 25.10
N PHE A 2 25.13 24.70 24.60
CA PHE A 2 25.70 25.79 25.41
C PHE A 2 24.94 27.12 25.26
N ASP A 3 24.01 27.22 24.30
CA ASP A 3 23.18 28.40 24.15
C ASP A 3 22.12 28.47 25.26
N PRO A 4 21.85 29.67 25.82
CA PRO A 4 20.76 29.89 26.75
C PRO A 4 19.41 29.35 26.21
N PRO A 5 18.55 28.77 27.06
CA PRO A 5 17.28 28.18 26.61
C PRO A 5 16.41 29.15 25.78
N ASP A 6 16.38 30.44 26.12
CA ASP A 6 15.65 31.48 25.40
C ASP A 6 16.12 31.70 23.94
N ARG A 7 17.35 31.26 23.61
CA ARG A 7 17.90 31.31 22.25
C ARG A 7 17.72 30.01 21.46
N VAL A 8 17.20 28.97 22.09
CA VAL A 8 16.93 27.68 21.45
C VAL A 8 15.45 27.61 21.08
N PRO A 9 15.06 27.68 19.79
CA PRO A 9 13.65 27.73 19.39
C PRO A 9 12.79 26.56 19.87
N PHE A 10 13.42 25.44 20.25
CA PHE A 10 12.74 24.22 20.69
C PHE A 10 12.63 24.07 22.22
N SER A 11 13.31 24.92 23.01
CA SER A 11 13.34 24.81 24.48
C SER A 11 11.98 25.08 25.14
N SER A 12 11.12 25.83 24.46
CA SER A 12 9.77 26.19 24.92
C SER A 12 8.70 25.15 24.56
N ILE A 13 9.06 24.09 23.84
CA ILE A 13 8.11 23.03 23.46
C ILE A 13 7.78 22.21 24.71
N SER A 14 6.54 22.31 25.17
CA SER A 14 6.05 21.57 26.32
C SER A 14 5.96 20.05 26.02
N PRO A 15 6.32 19.17 26.97
CA PRO A 15 6.05 17.73 26.86
C PRO A 15 4.59 17.39 26.61
N SER A 16 3.65 18.29 26.93
CA SER A 16 2.21 18.12 26.63
C SER A 16 1.89 17.96 25.14
N VAL A 17 2.81 18.33 24.23
CA VAL A 17 2.62 18.10 22.79
C VAL A 17 2.96 16.66 22.38
N ILE A 18 3.69 15.92 23.20
CA ILE A 18 4.02 14.51 22.95
C ILE A 18 2.72 13.70 22.98
N HIS A 19 2.46 12.96 21.91
CA HIS A 19 1.26 12.11 21.77
C HIS A 19 -0.09 12.87 21.97
N CYS A 20 -0.11 14.19 21.74
CA CYS A 20 -1.36 14.96 21.81
C CYS A 20 -2.38 14.55 20.72
N ASP A 21 -3.64 14.92 20.90
CA ASP A 21 -4.75 14.60 19.97
C ASP A 21 -4.44 14.91 18.51
N ARG A 22 -3.74 16.01 18.25
CA ARG A 22 -3.35 16.40 16.90
C ARG A 22 -2.41 15.38 16.27
N HIS A 23 -1.43 14.89 17.03
CA HIS A 23 -0.48 13.88 16.56
C HIS A 23 -1.15 12.52 16.37
N ARG A 24 -2.00 12.10 17.32
CA ARG A 24 -2.78 10.84 17.20
C ARG A 24 -3.70 10.84 15.98
N LYS A 25 -4.41 11.95 15.73
CA LYS A 25 -5.23 12.13 14.51
C LYS A 25 -4.38 12.10 13.25
N ALA A 26 -3.18 12.70 13.27
CA ALA A 26 -2.27 12.66 12.14
C ALA A 26 -1.75 11.23 11.87
N ALA A 27 -1.40 10.48 12.91
CA ALA A 27 -0.99 9.07 12.82
C ALA A 27 -2.10 8.19 12.23
N PHE A 28 -3.34 8.32 12.72
CA PHE A 28 -4.50 7.62 12.16
C PHE A 28 -4.70 7.95 10.67
N GLN A 29 -4.67 9.23 10.29
CA GLN A 29 -4.83 9.63 8.90
C GLN A 29 -3.66 9.17 8.02
N ALA A 30 -2.45 9.10 8.56
CA ALA A 30 -1.30 8.54 7.87
C ALA A 30 -1.48 7.03 7.62
N ALA A 31 -1.93 6.26 8.60
CA ALA A 31 -2.22 4.84 8.47
C ALA A 31 -3.34 4.58 7.43
N VAL A 32 -4.42 5.37 7.45
CA VAL A 32 -5.52 5.28 6.46
C VAL A 32 -5.02 5.58 5.05
N ARG A 33 -4.23 6.65 4.87
CA ARG A 33 -3.71 7.07 3.57
C ARG A 33 -2.50 6.28 3.10
N GLY A 34 -1.85 5.53 4.00
CA GLY A 34 -0.73 4.64 3.73
C GLY A 34 -1.20 3.25 3.30
N THR A 35 -2.33 2.78 3.83
CA THR A 35 -2.89 1.47 3.47
C THR A 35 -3.33 1.42 2.01
N VAL A 36 -2.81 0.43 1.27
CA VAL A 36 -3.07 0.26 -0.17
C VAL A 36 -4.02 -0.91 -0.40
N LEU A 37 -5.15 -0.65 -1.07
CA LEU A 37 -6.03 -1.72 -1.56
C LEU A 37 -5.50 -2.25 -2.90
N LEU A 38 -5.00 -3.47 -2.89
CA LEU A 38 -4.36 -4.11 -4.05
C LEU A 38 -5.37 -4.92 -4.89
N VAL A 39 -6.32 -5.56 -4.23
CA VAL A 39 -7.36 -6.37 -4.88
C VAL A 39 -8.69 -6.09 -4.18
N ASN A 40 -9.76 -5.94 -4.95
CA ASN A 40 -11.12 -5.87 -4.42
C ASN A 40 -12.11 -6.43 -5.43
N ARG A 41 -12.22 -7.75 -5.48
CA ARG A 41 -13.16 -8.46 -6.37
C ARG A 41 -14.57 -8.34 -5.82
N ARG A 42 -15.53 -8.14 -6.73
CA ARG A 42 -16.97 -8.11 -6.41
C ARG A 42 -17.34 -7.09 -5.32
N HIS A 43 -16.53 -6.04 -5.15
CA HIS A 43 -16.70 -5.05 -4.07
C HIS A 43 -16.80 -5.71 -2.69
N THR A 44 -15.94 -6.68 -2.42
CA THR A 44 -15.88 -7.42 -1.15
C THR A 44 -15.58 -6.50 0.03
N LEU A 45 -14.70 -5.52 -0.16
CA LEU A 45 -14.48 -4.45 0.79
C LEU A 45 -15.13 -3.13 0.31
N PRO A 46 -15.66 -2.31 1.24
CA PRO A 46 -15.72 -2.56 2.68
C PRO A 46 -16.71 -3.68 3.03
N LEU A 47 -16.54 -4.28 4.22
CA LEU A 47 -17.43 -5.32 4.72
C LEU A 47 -18.86 -4.76 4.82
N GLY A 48 -19.80 -5.49 4.22
CA GLY A 48 -21.19 -5.07 4.12
C GLY A 48 -22.00 -5.38 5.37
N PRO A 49 -23.20 -4.79 5.51
CA PRO A 49 -24.09 -4.98 6.66
C PRO A 49 -24.65 -6.41 6.80
N LYS A 50 -24.43 -7.27 5.80
CA LYS A 50 -24.87 -8.67 5.80
C LYS A 50 -23.86 -9.64 6.42
N VAL A 51 -22.69 -9.14 6.85
CA VAL A 51 -21.67 -9.95 7.52
C VAL A 51 -22.08 -10.10 8.98
N ASN A 52 -22.37 -11.32 9.41
CA ASN A 52 -22.79 -11.65 10.78
C ASN A 52 -21.70 -12.40 11.55
N ASN A 53 -20.77 -13.05 10.87
CA ASN A 53 -19.63 -13.70 11.51
C ASN A 53 -18.33 -13.52 10.71
N VAL A 54 -17.27 -13.20 11.43
CA VAL A 54 -15.93 -12.96 10.88
C VAL A 54 -14.93 -13.82 11.62
N LEU A 55 -14.15 -14.60 10.87
CA LEU A 55 -12.96 -15.25 11.39
C LEU A 55 -11.73 -14.39 11.06
N VAL A 56 -11.07 -13.88 12.08
CA VAL A 56 -9.76 -13.22 11.94
C VAL A 56 -8.69 -14.27 12.17
N THR A 57 -7.72 -14.36 11.26
CA THR A 57 -6.69 -15.40 11.33
C THR A 57 -5.32 -14.96 10.82
N GLY A 58 -4.30 -15.77 11.07
CA GLY A 58 -2.92 -15.56 10.64
C GLY A 58 -1.99 -15.14 11.78
N PRO A 59 -0.68 -15.36 11.63
CA PRO A 59 0.30 -15.14 12.69
C PRO A 59 0.42 -13.68 13.13
N LEU A 60 0.00 -12.74 12.26
CA LEU A 60 0.16 -11.31 12.50
C LEU A 60 -1.13 -10.62 12.99
N ALA A 61 -2.23 -11.37 13.16
CA ALA A 61 -3.53 -10.76 13.45
C ALA A 61 -3.58 -10.09 14.83
N GLY A 62 -3.02 -10.75 15.85
CA GLY A 62 -2.90 -10.21 17.21
C GLY A 62 -1.55 -9.55 17.51
N SER A 63 -0.65 -9.40 16.52
CA SER A 63 0.67 -8.82 16.75
C SER A 63 0.61 -7.29 16.64
N THR A 64 1.16 -6.63 17.66
CA THR A 64 1.39 -5.18 17.67
C THR A 64 2.77 -4.81 17.14
N GLU A 65 3.69 -5.77 16.99
CA GLU A 65 5.06 -5.53 16.50
C GLU A 65 5.05 -5.09 15.04
N VAL A 66 4.15 -5.67 14.24
CA VAL A 66 3.92 -5.25 12.85
C VAL A 66 3.26 -3.88 12.73
N MET A 67 2.81 -3.28 13.83
CA MET A 67 2.39 -1.87 13.81
C MET A 67 3.61 -0.95 13.87
N LEU A 68 4.70 -1.37 14.52
CA LEU A 68 5.81 -0.51 14.89
C LEU A 68 6.94 -0.45 13.84
N GLY A 69 7.26 -1.56 13.18
CA GLY A 69 8.44 -1.63 12.31
C GLY A 69 9.75 -1.75 13.11
N ASN A 70 10.88 -1.27 12.57
CA ASN A 70 12.22 -1.49 13.14
C ASN A 70 12.93 -0.25 13.74
N TYR A 71 12.25 0.91 13.84
CA TYR A 71 12.74 2.10 14.54
C TYR A 71 11.57 2.83 15.19
N TYR A 72 11.24 2.47 16.43
CA TYR A 72 9.98 2.90 17.05
C TYR A 72 10.16 3.36 18.50
N GLY A 73 9.15 4.12 18.96
CA GLY A 73 8.87 4.33 20.38
C GLY A 73 7.57 3.60 20.77
N LEU A 74 7.37 3.39 22.07
CA LEU A 74 6.14 2.77 22.58
C LEU A 74 5.03 3.81 22.75
N SER A 75 3.81 3.41 22.41
CA SER A 75 2.59 4.20 22.54
C SER A 75 1.59 3.47 23.42
N PRO A 76 0.84 4.16 24.30
CA PRO A 76 -0.21 3.54 25.10
C PRO A 76 -1.45 3.16 24.27
N ASP A 77 -1.58 3.67 23.04
CA ASP A 77 -2.74 3.46 22.16
C ASP A 77 -2.47 2.43 21.03
N LEU A 78 -1.42 1.61 21.17
CA LEU A 78 -1.01 0.63 20.17
C LEU A 78 -2.00 -0.53 20.05
N ARG A 79 -2.60 -0.72 18.85
CA ARG A 79 -3.61 -1.76 18.60
C ARG A 79 -3.23 -2.66 17.43
N SER A 80 -3.42 -3.95 17.60
CA SER A 80 -3.31 -4.99 16.57
C SER A 80 -4.45 -4.91 15.55
N LEU A 81 -4.33 -5.67 14.45
CA LEU A 81 -5.42 -5.81 13.48
C LEU A 81 -6.67 -6.41 14.13
N LEU A 82 -6.50 -7.44 14.97
CA LEU A 82 -7.59 -8.14 15.65
C LEU A 82 -8.39 -7.18 16.54
N GLU A 83 -7.71 -6.35 17.32
CA GLU A 83 -8.34 -5.36 18.18
C GLU A 83 -9.08 -4.30 17.34
N GLY A 84 -8.42 -3.76 16.30
CA GLY A 84 -9.01 -2.76 15.45
C GLY A 84 -10.23 -3.25 14.67
N VAL A 85 -10.19 -4.46 14.09
CA VAL A 85 -11.35 -5.00 13.36
C VAL A 85 -12.51 -5.34 14.30
N THR A 86 -12.21 -5.73 15.55
CA THR A 86 -13.23 -6.01 16.57
C THR A 86 -13.87 -4.73 17.09
N GLU A 87 -13.08 -3.68 17.35
CA GLU A 87 -13.57 -2.37 17.79
C GLU A 87 -14.58 -1.75 16.83
N TYR A 88 -14.36 -1.92 15.52
CA TYR A 88 -15.20 -1.34 14.48
C TYR A 88 -16.32 -2.28 14.02
N ALA A 89 -16.39 -3.50 14.55
CA ALA A 89 -17.42 -4.46 14.20
C ALA A 89 -18.81 -3.93 14.63
N PRO A 90 -19.82 -3.97 13.75
CA PRO A 90 -21.19 -3.66 14.13
C PRO A 90 -21.67 -4.58 15.27
N GLU A 91 -22.56 -4.06 16.10
CA GLU A 91 -23.20 -4.85 17.16
C GLU A 91 -23.88 -6.09 16.59
N GLY A 92 -23.71 -7.24 17.27
CA GLY A 92 -24.27 -8.53 16.86
C GLY A 92 -23.40 -9.32 15.87
N VAL A 93 -22.31 -8.76 15.35
CA VAL A 93 -21.34 -9.53 14.54
C VAL A 93 -20.50 -10.42 15.45
N ARG A 94 -20.51 -11.73 15.21
CA ARG A 94 -19.64 -12.68 15.90
C ARG A 94 -18.21 -12.58 15.37
N MET A 95 -17.27 -12.31 16.27
CA MET A 95 -15.83 -12.28 15.96
C MET A 95 -15.16 -13.54 16.51
N ASP A 96 -14.60 -14.36 15.63
CA ASP A 96 -13.78 -15.51 15.99
C ASP A 96 -12.31 -15.24 15.65
N PHE A 97 -11.39 -15.78 16.45
CA PHE A 97 -9.96 -15.65 16.21
C PHE A 97 -9.23 -16.99 16.31
N ARG A 98 -8.33 -17.22 15.36
CA ARG A 98 -7.34 -18.31 15.36
C ARG A 98 -6.02 -17.80 14.82
N GLN A 99 -4.89 -18.10 15.46
CA GLN A 99 -3.60 -17.76 14.85
C GLN A 99 -3.35 -18.55 13.54
N GLY A 100 -3.77 -19.81 13.51
CA GLY A 100 -3.73 -20.65 12.29
C GLY A 100 -2.36 -21.25 12.01
N CYS A 101 -1.37 -20.41 11.68
CA CYS A 101 0.00 -20.84 11.42
C CYS A 101 1.02 -20.01 12.23
N LEU A 102 2.27 -20.47 12.25
CA LEU A 102 3.38 -19.68 12.78
C LEU A 102 3.92 -18.75 11.68
N LEU A 103 4.71 -17.77 12.09
CA LEU A 103 5.23 -16.71 11.25
C LEU A 103 6.09 -17.23 10.07
N ALA A 104 7.08 -18.08 10.35
CA ALA A 104 8.00 -18.63 9.35
C ALA A 104 8.59 -19.99 9.77
N ARG A 105 7.82 -20.75 10.55
CA ARG A 105 8.23 -22.08 11.04
C ARG A 105 7.08 -23.06 10.91
N PRO A 106 7.36 -24.34 10.61
CA PRO A 106 6.32 -25.37 10.58
C PRO A 106 5.57 -25.44 11.91
N ARG A 107 4.27 -25.74 11.84
CA ARG A 107 3.48 -26.01 13.04
C ARG A 107 3.94 -27.33 13.65
N PRO A 108 4.18 -27.39 14.98
CA PRO A 108 4.43 -28.66 15.64
C PRO A 108 3.25 -29.63 15.54
N ASN A 109 2.02 -29.10 15.61
CA ASN A 109 0.79 -29.85 15.40
C ASN A 109 0.09 -29.37 14.11
N PRO A 110 -0.09 -30.23 13.10
CA PRO A 110 -0.75 -29.85 11.85
C PRO A 110 -2.26 -29.69 11.98
N SER A 111 -2.87 -30.14 13.08
CA SER A 111 -4.32 -30.03 13.29
C SER A 111 -4.70 -28.63 13.76
N ASP A 112 -5.59 -27.96 13.02
CA ASP A 112 -6.30 -26.78 13.47
C ASP A 112 -7.80 -26.85 13.14
N TRP A 113 -8.58 -26.02 13.82
CA TRP A 113 -10.02 -25.86 13.56
C TRP A 113 -10.33 -24.71 12.60
N ALA A 114 -9.33 -23.95 12.19
CA ALA A 114 -9.49 -22.73 11.42
C ALA A 114 -10.06 -23.01 10.02
N ALA A 115 -9.62 -24.08 9.34
CA ALA A 115 -10.21 -24.47 8.05
C ALA A 115 -11.72 -24.82 8.17
N PHE A 116 -12.11 -25.45 9.28
CA PHE A 116 -13.50 -25.79 9.55
C PHE A 116 -14.35 -24.56 9.87
N GLU A 117 -13.85 -23.67 10.73
CA GLU A 117 -14.49 -22.40 11.13
C GLU A 117 -14.58 -21.44 9.95
N ALA A 118 -13.52 -21.31 9.16
CA ALA A 118 -13.45 -20.47 7.97
C ALA A 118 -14.60 -20.78 7.01
N ALA A 119 -14.87 -22.06 6.76
CA ALA A 119 -15.92 -22.46 5.85
C ALA A 119 -17.35 -22.23 6.37
N LYS A 120 -17.51 -21.80 7.63
CA LYS A 120 -18.78 -21.38 8.24
C LYS A 120 -18.89 -19.86 8.44
N ALA A 121 -17.80 -19.12 8.23
CA ALA A 121 -17.78 -17.68 8.36
C ALA A 121 -18.28 -17.00 7.07
N ASP A 122 -18.90 -15.83 7.19
CA ASP A 122 -19.26 -14.97 6.07
C ASP A 122 -18.00 -14.35 5.46
N THR A 123 -17.04 -14.02 6.31
CA THR A 123 -15.73 -13.46 5.93
C THR A 123 -14.61 -14.07 6.76
N VAL A 124 -13.51 -14.41 6.10
CA VAL A 124 -12.22 -14.70 6.75
C VAL A 124 -11.26 -13.56 6.44
N ILE A 125 -10.65 -12.99 7.48
CA ILE A 125 -9.65 -11.93 7.38
C ILE A 125 -8.30 -12.50 7.81
N PHE A 126 -7.38 -12.64 6.87
CA PHE A 126 -6.02 -13.09 7.14
C PHE A 126 -5.10 -11.90 7.43
N ALA A 127 -4.20 -12.06 8.40
CA ALA A 127 -3.06 -11.20 8.65
C ALA A 127 -1.78 -11.98 8.34
N LEU A 128 -1.24 -11.76 7.15
CA LEU A 128 -0.07 -12.46 6.62
C LEU A 128 1.03 -11.46 6.27
N GLY A 129 2.24 -11.92 6.04
CA GLY A 129 3.34 -11.04 5.65
C GLY A 129 4.65 -11.31 6.37
N CYS A 130 5.43 -10.24 6.46
CA CYS A 130 6.63 -10.16 7.26
C CYS A 130 6.38 -9.36 8.53
N SER A 131 7.30 -9.50 9.47
CA SER A 131 7.36 -8.70 10.68
C SER A 131 8.82 -8.27 10.94
N PRO A 132 9.06 -7.34 11.87
CA PRO A 132 10.41 -6.92 12.22
C PRO A 132 11.33 -8.04 12.73
N GLN A 133 10.80 -9.22 13.06
CA GLN A 133 11.62 -10.40 13.38
C GLN A 133 12.17 -11.13 12.15
N LEU A 134 11.62 -10.87 10.96
CA LEU A 134 12.08 -11.47 9.69
C LEU A 134 12.86 -10.50 8.82
N GLU A 135 12.61 -9.20 8.95
CA GLU A 135 13.26 -8.17 8.14
C GLU A 135 13.58 -6.91 8.95
N GLY A 136 14.76 -6.35 8.75
CA GLY A 136 15.23 -5.14 9.44
C GLY A 136 16.75 -5.08 9.58
N GLU A 137 17.30 -3.88 9.70
CA GLU A 137 18.75 -3.66 9.88
C GLU A 137 19.22 -3.86 11.34
N GLU A 138 18.31 -3.75 12.30
CA GLU A 138 18.58 -3.78 13.75
C GLU A 138 17.43 -4.47 14.51
N GLY A 139 17.55 -4.54 15.84
CA GLY A 139 16.55 -5.15 16.72
C GLY A 139 16.51 -6.68 16.58
N ASP A 140 15.33 -7.26 16.77
CA ASP A 140 15.15 -8.71 16.78
C ASP A 140 15.32 -9.37 15.39
N ALA A 141 15.40 -8.57 14.31
CA ALA A 141 15.63 -9.06 12.95
C ALA A 141 16.94 -9.85 12.82
N VAL A 142 17.95 -9.52 13.62
CA VAL A 142 19.28 -10.18 13.59
C VAL A 142 19.22 -11.65 13.99
N GLU A 143 18.17 -12.04 14.74
CA GLU A 143 17.91 -13.42 15.17
C GLU A 143 17.23 -14.26 14.06
N SER A 144 16.86 -13.65 12.94
CA SER A 144 16.38 -14.37 11.77
C SER A 144 17.52 -15.12 11.07
N PHE A 145 17.18 -16.18 10.31
CA PHE A 145 18.17 -17.00 9.60
C PHE A 145 19.08 -16.23 8.64
N THR A 146 18.59 -15.11 8.13
CA THR A 146 19.26 -14.23 7.16
C THR A 146 19.62 -12.88 7.76
N LYS A 147 19.59 -12.77 9.11
CA LYS A 147 20.00 -11.59 9.88
C LYS A 147 19.30 -10.29 9.46
N GLY A 148 18.04 -10.40 9.07
CA GLY A 148 17.16 -9.28 8.73
C GLY A 148 17.11 -8.92 7.24
N ASP A 149 17.98 -9.50 6.41
CA ASP A 149 17.82 -9.50 4.96
C ASP A 149 16.85 -10.61 4.55
N ARG A 150 16.05 -10.44 3.50
CA ARG A 150 15.21 -11.53 2.97
C ARG A 150 15.86 -12.15 1.73
N ASP A 151 16.11 -13.46 1.77
CA ASP A 151 16.60 -14.22 0.61
C ASP A 151 15.52 -14.39 -0.49
N ARG A 152 14.24 -14.29 -0.08
CA ARG A 152 13.06 -14.43 -0.91
C ARG A 152 12.03 -13.37 -0.55
N ILE A 153 11.43 -12.77 -1.57
CA ILE A 153 10.35 -11.81 -1.40
C ILE A 153 8.96 -12.46 -1.35
N GLU A 154 8.84 -13.76 -1.62
CA GLU A 154 7.61 -14.52 -1.40
C GLU A 154 7.22 -14.53 0.08
N LEU A 155 5.95 -14.85 0.35
CA LEU A 155 5.54 -15.13 1.73
C LEU A 155 6.26 -16.38 2.28
N PRO A 156 6.50 -16.43 3.61
CA PRO A 156 6.89 -17.66 4.26
C PRO A 156 5.95 -18.80 3.86
N LYS A 157 6.54 -19.96 3.55
CA LYS A 157 5.82 -21.11 2.97
C LYS A 157 4.64 -21.52 3.84
N GLU A 158 4.80 -21.48 5.15
CA GLU A 158 3.80 -21.90 6.14
C GLU A 158 2.55 -21.02 6.08
N GLN A 159 2.72 -19.72 5.85
CA GLN A 159 1.60 -18.79 5.67
C GLN A 159 0.87 -19.04 4.35
N LEU A 160 1.60 -19.29 3.27
CA LEU A 160 1.02 -19.56 1.95
C LEU A 160 0.27 -20.91 1.92
N ASP A 161 0.84 -21.95 2.51
CA ASP A 161 0.21 -23.26 2.63
C ASP A 161 -1.07 -23.18 3.48
N TYR A 162 -1.01 -22.46 4.61
CA TYR A 162 -2.19 -22.22 5.45
C TYR A 162 -3.31 -21.48 4.73
N PHE A 163 -2.98 -20.43 3.96
CA PHE A 163 -3.95 -19.75 3.11
C PHE A 163 -4.58 -20.72 2.09
N LYS A 164 -3.78 -21.54 1.41
CA LYS A 164 -4.25 -22.54 0.44
C LYS A 164 -5.15 -23.60 1.09
N GLU A 165 -4.84 -24.02 2.32
CA GLU A 165 -5.65 -24.95 3.11
C GLU A 165 -7.07 -24.38 3.36
N ILE A 166 -7.17 -23.14 3.85
CA ILE A 166 -8.46 -22.49 4.07
C ILE A 166 -9.22 -22.29 2.76
N VAL A 167 -8.54 -21.84 1.69
CA VAL A 167 -9.18 -21.70 0.37
C VAL A 167 -9.78 -23.04 -0.05
N ALA A 168 -9.03 -24.13 0.03
CA ALA A 168 -9.50 -25.46 -0.34
C ALA A 168 -10.73 -25.88 0.50
N ALA A 169 -10.71 -25.66 1.81
CA ALA A 169 -11.83 -25.98 2.70
C ALA A 169 -13.11 -25.18 2.38
N VAL A 170 -12.97 -23.86 2.17
CA VAL A 170 -14.06 -22.95 1.80
C VAL A 170 -14.67 -23.36 0.46
N ARG A 171 -13.84 -23.64 -0.55
CA ARG A 171 -14.31 -24.03 -1.89
C ARG A 171 -14.91 -25.44 -1.90
N LYS A 172 -14.35 -26.40 -1.16
CA LYS A 172 -14.88 -27.76 -1.02
C LYS A 172 -16.30 -27.78 -0.45
N LYS A 173 -16.59 -26.91 0.53
CA LYS A 173 -17.93 -26.76 1.11
C LYS A 173 -18.88 -25.90 0.27
N LYS A 174 -18.43 -25.41 -0.90
CA LYS A 174 -19.17 -24.44 -1.74
C LYS A 174 -19.65 -23.22 -0.93
N SER A 175 -18.90 -22.82 0.08
CA SER A 175 -19.26 -21.70 0.94
C SER A 175 -19.12 -20.38 0.17
N ALA A 176 -20.02 -19.44 0.47
CA ALA A 176 -19.95 -18.06 -0.01
C ALA A 176 -18.97 -17.19 0.81
N THR A 177 -18.19 -17.80 1.71
CA THR A 177 -17.17 -17.13 2.52
C THR A 177 -16.26 -16.27 1.65
N ARG A 178 -16.14 -14.99 2.02
CA ARG A 178 -15.22 -14.04 1.39
C ARG A 178 -13.86 -14.12 2.04
N LEU A 179 -12.80 -14.12 1.24
CA LEU A 179 -11.42 -14.19 1.72
C LEU A 179 -10.74 -12.83 1.58
N VAL A 180 -10.46 -12.18 2.71
CA VAL A 180 -9.77 -10.89 2.76
C VAL A 180 -8.38 -11.10 3.34
N VAL A 181 -7.34 -10.55 2.71
CA VAL A 181 -5.97 -10.64 3.22
C VAL A 181 -5.43 -9.23 3.51
N VAL A 182 -4.94 -9.03 4.73
CA VAL A 182 -4.14 -7.87 5.13
C VAL A 182 -2.68 -8.31 5.17
N LEU A 183 -1.86 -7.69 4.32
CA LEU A 183 -0.43 -7.96 4.20
C LEU A 183 0.36 -6.92 4.99
N PHE A 184 1.23 -7.39 5.88
CA PHE A 184 2.22 -6.59 6.59
C PHE A 184 3.63 -6.83 6.04
N GLY A 185 4.48 -5.83 6.11
CA GLY A 185 5.87 -5.90 5.64
C GLY A 185 6.37 -4.56 5.12
N GLY A 186 7.60 -4.20 5.47
CA GLY A 186 8.26 -2.96 5.11
C GLY A 186 8.73 -2.91 3.66
N SER A 187 8.77 -4.05 2.96
CA SER A 187 9.25 -4.16 1.58
C SER A 187 8.28 -4.92 0.66
N ALA A 188 8.63 -5.07 -0.62
CA ALA A 188 7.76 -5.70 -1.60
C ALA A 188 7.53 -7.19 -1.30
N LEU A 189 6.29 -7.66 -1.45
CA LEU A 189 5.91 -9.06 -1.26
C LEU A 189 5.43 -9.69 -2.57
N ALA A 190 6.04 -10.82 -2.96
CA ALA A 190 5.58 -11.63 -4.08
C ALA A 190 4.46 -12.57 -3.61
N VAL A 191 3.22 -12.24 -3.98
CA VAL A 191 2.00 -12.95 -3.51
C VAL A 191 1.04 -13.32 -4.64
N PRO A 192 1.49 -13.92 -5.77
CA PRO A 192 0.63 -14.13 -6.93
C PRO A 192 -0.58 -15.03 -6.62
N GLU A 193 -0.44 -16.09 -5.83
CA GLU A 193 -1.57 -16.97 -5.49
C GLU A 193 -2.62 -16.30 -4.59
N ILE A 194 -2.20 -15.44 -3.67
CA ILE A 194 -3.13 -14.63 -2.86
C ILE A 194 -3.83 -13.64 -3.77
N ALA A 195 -3.08 -12.92 -4.61
CA ALA A 195 -3.64 -11.97 -5.55
C ALA A 195 -4.65 -12.62 -6.50
N GLU A 196 -4.51 -13.91 -6.83
CA GLU A 196 -5.43 -14.67 -7.67
C GLU A 196 -6.68 -15.17 -6.91
N GLN A 197 -6.51 -15.67 -5.69
CA GLN A 197 -7.57 -16.42 -4.99
C GLN A 197 -8.32 -15.61 -3.92
N ALA A 198 -7.72 -14.56 -3.37
CA ALA A 198 -8.36 -13.72 -2.35
C ALA A 198 -9.43 -12.82 -2.99
N ASP A 199 -10.52 -12.57 -2.27
CA ASP A 199 -11.56 -11.64 -2.70
C ASP A 199 -11.13 -10.18 -2.52
N ALA A 200 -10.35 -9.88 -1.48
CA ALA A 200 -9.71 -8.58 -1.32
C ALA A 200 -8.31 -8.71 -0.71
N VAL A 201 -7.42 -7.78 -1.05
CA VAL A 201 -6.05 -7.71 -0.51
C VAL A 201 -5.71 -6.27 -0.17
N LEU A 202 -5.34 -6.02 1.09
CA LEU A 202 -4.77 -4.77 1.57
C LEU A 202 -3.26 -4.99 1.84
N TRP A 203 -2.44 -3.99 1.55
CA TRP A 203 -1.08 -3.91 2.08
C TRP A 203 -0.99 -2.71 3.03
N ALA A 204 -0.61 -2.99 4.28
CA ALA A 204 -0.57 -2.02 5.37
C ALA A 204 0.84 -1.48 5.65
N GLY A 205 1.89 -2.08 5.06
CA GLY A 205 3.26 -1.79 5.47
C GLY A 205 3.46 -2.16 6.95
N TYR A 206 4.06 -1.23 7.70
CA TYR A 206 4.01 -1.17 9.17
C TYR A 206 3.29 0.13 9.57
N PRO A 207 1.99 0.08 9.93
CA PRO A 207 1.10 1.25 9.89
C PRO A 207 1.16 2.21 11.10
N GLY A 208 2.07 2.00 12.04
CA GLY A 208 2.23 2.83 13.24
C GLY A 208 1.18 2.58 14.32
N GLU A 209 1.22 3.41 15.38
CA GLU A 209 0.40 3.26 16.59
C GLU A 209 -1.11 3.13 16.33
N ALA A 210 -1.62 3.89 15.36
CA ALA A 210 -3.04 3.92 15.00
C ALA A 210 -3.42 2.89 13.92
N GLY A 211 -2.48 2.01 13.56
CA GLY A 211 -2.61 1.07 12.45
C GLY A 211 -3.77 0.09 12.60
N GLY A 212 -3.92 -0.53 13.76
CA GLY A 212 -5.05 -1.41 14.07
C GLY A 212 -6.39 -0.70 13.86
N SER A 213 -6.59 0.46 14.50
CA SER A 213 -7.82 1.25 14.37
C SER A 213 -8.09 1.69 12.92
N ALA A 214 -7.05 2.12 12.19
CA ALA A 214 -7.18 2.51 10.79
C ALA A 214 -7.59 1.34 9.90
N LEU A 215 -7.01 0.16 10.11
CA LEU A 215 -7.38 -1.06 9.39
C LEU A 215 -8.82 -1.50 9.71
N GLY A 216 -9.23 -1.42 10.98
CA GLY A 216 -10.62 -1.65 11.39
C GLY A 216 -11.60 -0.69 10.70
N ALA A 217 -11.28 0.62 10.73
CA ALA A 217 -12.07 1.66 10.06
C ALA A 217 -12.17 1.44 8.54
N ILE A 218 -11.08 1.01 7.89
CA ILE A 218 -11.06 0.69 6.45
C ILE A 218 -11.90 -0.55 6.17
N LEU A 219 -11.64 -1.66 6.87
CA LEU A 219 -12.33 -2.94 6.63
C LEU A 219 -13.85 -2.80 6.76
N TRP A 220 -14.34 -2.05 7.76
CA TRP A 220 -15.76 -1.76 7.94
C TRP A 220 -16.27 -0.51 7.21
N GLY A 221 -15.43 0.12 6.38
CA GLY A 221 -15.83 1.21 5.49
C GLY A 221 -16.18 2.53 6.16
N LYS A 222 -15.73 2.75 7.41
CA LYS A 222 -15.74 4.07 8.06
C LYS A 222 -14.77 5.03 7.37
N GLU A 223 -13.66 4.49 6.87
CA GLU A 223 -12.68 5.19 6.05
C GLU A 223 -12.50 4.49 4.70
N SER A 224 -12.03 5.23 3.68
CA SER A 224 -11.63 4.67 2.38
C SER A 224 -10.10 4.57 2.32
N PRO A 225 -9.54 3.44 1.84
CA PRO A 225 -8.09 3.32 1.69
C PRO A 225 -7.58 4.30 0.63
N GLY A 226 -6.59 5.12 1.01
CA GLY A 226 -6.06 6.17 0.14
C GLY A 226 -4.65 5.88 -0.40
N GLY A 227 -4.06 4.74 -0.08
CA GLY A 227 -2.67 4.41 -0.39
C GLY A 227 -2.42 4.15 -1.87
N ARG A 228 -1.20 4.46 -2.31
CA ARG A 228 -0.63 4.09 -3.61
C ARG A 228 0.76 3.53 -3.37
N LEU A 229 1.10 2.43 -4.04
CA LEU A 229 2.37 1.75 -3.84
C LEU A 229 3.56 2.67 -4.13
N PRO A 230 4.48 2.89 -3.18
CA PRO A 230 5.71 3.65 -3.43
C PRO A 230 6.79 2.78 -4.09
N ILE A 231 6.55 1.47 -4.24
CA ILE A 231 7.48 0.49 -4.81
C ILE A 231 6.73 -0.48 -5.74
N THR A 232 7.42 -1.03 -6.73
CA THR A 232 6.86 -2.09 -7.58
C THR A 232 6.91 -3.42 -6.84
N PHE A 233 5.80 -4.16 -6.82
CA PHE A 233 5.80 -5.53 -6.30
C PHE A 233 6.11 -6.50 -7.46
N PRO A 234 7.25 -7.22 -7.43
CA PRO A 234 7.57 -8.22 -8.44
C PRO A 234 6.71 -9.47 -8.29
N ARG A 235 6.59 -10.27 -9.35
CA ARG A 235 5.82 -11.53 -9.31
C ARG A 235 6.44 -12.65 -8.49
N ARG A 236 7.77 -12.64 -8.32
CA ARG A 236 8.58 -13.67 -7.65
C ARG A 236 10.02 -13.20 -7.53
N THR A 237 10.79 -13.80 -6.63
CA THR A 237 12.20 -13.48 -6.42
C THR A 237 13.05 -13.73 -7.66
N SER A 238 12.77 -14.79 -8.43
CA SER A 238 13.60 -15.20 -9.58
C SER A 238 13.60 -14.24 -10.78
N VAL A 239 12.76 -13.20 -10.78
CA VAL A 239 12.81 -12.13 -11.81
C VAL A 239 13.70 -10.96 -11.39
N LEU A 240 14.16 -10.93 -10.15
CA LEU A 240 15.05 -9.89 -9.64
C LEU A 240 16.51 -10.19 -10.04
N PRO A 241 17.29 -9.15 -10.39
CA PRO A 241 18.72 -9.32 -10.58
C PRO A 241 19.42 -9.71 -9.28
N SER A 242 20.60 -10.32 -9.41
CA SER A 242 21.47 -10.66 -8.27
C SER A 242 21.71 -9.44 -7.36
N PHE A 243 21.85 -9.67 -6.06
CA PHE A 243 22.21 -8.61 -5.12
C PHE A 243 23.56 -7.95 -5.46
N ALA A 244 24.48 -8.69 -6.08
CA ALA A 244 25.76 -8.18 -6.55
C ALA A 244 25.68 -7.36 -7.85
N ASP A 245 24.51 -7.31 -8.52
CA ASP A 245 24.31 -6.51 -9.73
C ASP A 245 23.79 -5.10 -9.38
N TYR A 246 24.69 -4.12 -9.50
CA TYR A 246 24.44 -2.69 -9.31
C TYR A 246 23.80 -2.00 -10.52
N GLY A 247 23.52 -2.74 -11.60
CA GLY A 247 22.76 -2.26 -12.74
C GLY A 247 21.28 -2.04 -12.41
N MET A 248 20.64 -1.17 -13.19
CA MET A 248 19.22 -0.85 -13.01
C MET A 248 18.27 -1.76 -13.82
N LYS A 249 18.79 -2.53 -14.78
CA LYS A 249 17.97 -3.39 -15.66
C LYS A 249 17.18 -4.40 -14.82
N GLY A 250 15.87 -4.51 -15.04
CA GLY A 250 15.03 -5.41 -14.25
C GLY A 250 14.66 -4.90 -12.86
N ARG A 251 15.09 -3.69 -12.47
CA ARG A 251 14.75 -3.06 -11.17
C ARG A 251 13.79 -1.90 -11.32
N THR A 252 13.06 -1.58 -10.25
CA THR A 252 12.13 -0.44 -10.15
C THR A 252 11.00 -0.46 -11.20
N TYR A 253 10.08 0.49 -11.13
CA TYR A 253 9.03 0.63 -12.13
C TYR A 253 9.53 1.08 -13.51
N ARG A 254 10.74 1.66 -13.58
CA ARG A 254 11.28 2.24 -14.81
C ARG A 254 11.92 1.18 -15.71
N PHE A 255 12.56 0.16 -15.13
CA PHE A 255 13.40 -0.79 -15.87
C PHE A 255 12.97 -2.26 -15.72
N MET A 256 11.95 -2.54 -14.91
CA MET A 256 11.34 -3.87 -14.83
C MET A 256 10.38 -4.10 -15.99
N LYS A 257 10.38 -5.32 -16.53
CA LYS A 257 9.46 -5.70 -17.62
C LYS A 257 8.04 -5.85 -17.06
N ALA A 258 7.05 -5.35 -17.78
CA ALA A 258 5.66 -5.38 -17.32
C ALA A 258 5.14 -6.78 -16.96
N ARG A 259 5.58 -7.83 -17.65
CA ARG A 259 5.20 -9.24 -17.37
C ARG A 259 5.70 -9.76 -16.01
N ASP A 260 6.74 -9.13 -15.46
CA ASP A 260 7.40 -9.52 -14.21
C ASP A 260 6.88 -8.72 -13.00
N VAL A 261 5.96 -7.78 -13.24
CA VAL A 261 5.29 -6.95 -12.23
C VAL A 261 3.99 -7.61 -11.76
N LEU A 262 3.83 -7.76 -10.45
CA LEU A 262 2.58 -8.20 -9.82
C LEU A 262 1.67 -7.00 -9.54
N PHE A 263 2.19 -6.00 -8.81
CA PHE A 263 1.51 -4.73 -8.59
C PHE A 263 2.43 -3.56 -8.98
N PRO A 264 1.98 -2.65 -9.86
CA PRO A 264 2.81 -1.56 -10.36
C PRO A 264 3.09 -0.48 -9.31
N PHE A 265 4.18 0.26 -9.46
CA PHE A 265 4.42 1.49 -8.71
C PHE A 265 3.27 2.49 -8.92
N GLY A 266 2.89 3.19 -7.86
CA GLY A 266 1.77 4.12 -7.85
C GLY A 266 0.41 3.45 -7.84
N TYR A 267 0.31 2.11 -7.87
CA TYR A 267 -0.97 1.39 -7.89
C TYR A 267 -1.65 1.38 -6.53
N GLY A 268 -2.98 1.46 -6.54
CA GLY A 268 -3.83 1.30 -5.37
C GLY A 268 -5.27 1.62 -5.74
N LEU A 269 -6.19 0.79 -5.26
CA LEU A 269 -7.62 0.95 -5.46
C LEU A 269 -8.22 1.80 -4.34
N GLY A 270 -9.40 2.34 -4.61
CA GLY A 270 -10.29 2.96 -3.63
C GLY A 270 -11.59 2.17 -3.50
N TYR A 271 -12.51 2.66 -2.66
CA TYR A 271 -13.87 2.09 -2.59
C TYR A 271 -14.84 2.74 -3.57
N SER A 272 -14.55 3.95 -4.02
CA SER A 272 -15.30 4.63 -5.09
C SER A 272 -14.64 4.47 -6.46
N SER A 273 -15.38 4.86 -7.51
CA SER A 273 -14.91 4.84 -8.90
C SER A 273 -14.66 6.26 -9.41
N CYS A 274 -13.39 6.59 -9.67
CA CYS A 274 -12.99 7.87 -10.26
C CYS A 274 -12.89 7.75 -11.80
N GLN A 275 -13.66 8.57 -12.52
CA GLN A 275 -13.59 8.69 -13.97
C GLN A 275 -12.59 9.78 -14.35
N TRP A 276 -11.64 9.42 -15.20
CA TRP A 276 -10.66 10.34 -15.75
C TRP A 276 -11.10 10.73 -17.17
N ARG A 277 -11.29 12.03 -17.44
CA ARG A 277 -12.03 12.49 -18.64
C ARG A 277 -11.16 13.22 -19.65
N GLN A 278 -10.71 14.42 -19.31
CA GLN A 278 -10.03 15.32 -20.22
C GLN A 278 -8.71 15.76 -19.61
N ALA A 279 -7.63 15.56 -20.35
CA ALA A 279 -6.30 16.00 -19.97
C ALA A 279 -5.78 17.05 -20.96
N ALA A 280 -5.02 18.02 -20.44
CA ALA A 280 -4.35 19.02 -21.24
C ALA A 280 -2.96 19.33 -20.66
N LEU A 281 -2.04 19.71 -21.55
CA LEU A 281 -0.69 20.15 -21.23
C LEU A 281 -0.44 21.49 -21.92
N ARG A 282 0.08 22.46 -21.17
CA ARG A 282 0.48 23.77 -21.69
C ARG A 282 1.70 24.32 -20.94
N VAL A 283 2.41 25.26 -21.55
CA VAL A 283 3.38 26.10 -20.85
C VAL A 283 2.64 27.28 -20.23
N VAL A 284 2.87 27.55 -18.95
CA VAL A 284 2.34 28.72 -18.24
C VAL A 284 3.50 29.37 -17.50
N GLY A 285 3.89 30.57 -17.94
CA GLY A 285 5.11 31.24 -17.44
C GLY A 285 6.32 30.33 -17.57
N SER A 286 7.03 30.09 -16.46
CA SER A 286 8.20 29.21 -16.36
C SER A 286 7.84 27.79 -15.89
N SER A 287 6.65 27.27 -16.20
CA SER A 287 6.18 25.95 -15.76
C SER A 287 5.41 25.19 -16.83
N LEU A 288 5.49 23.85 -16.79
CA LEU A 288 4.58 22.96 -17.50
C LEU A 288 3.39 22.74 -16.59
N GLU A 289 2.21 23.02 -17.11
CA GLU A 289 0.96 22.81 -16.41
C GLU A 289 0.20 21.65 -17.04
N PHE A 290 -0.01 20.62 -16.24
CA PHE A 290 -0.84 19.46 -16.56
C PHE A 290 -2.18 19.65 -15.89
N SER A 291 -3.28 19.55 -16.64
CA SER A 291 -4.61 19.53 -16.05
C SER A 291 -5.37 18.27 -16.42
N ILE A 292 -6.09 17.70 -15.48
CA ILE A 292 -6.97 16.53 -15.68
C ILE A 292 -8.31 16.79 -14.99
N GLN A 293 -9.41 16.51 -15.69
CA GLN A 293 -10.74 16.49 -15.09
C GLN A 293 -11.03 15.09 -14.54
N LEU A 294 -11.30 15.04 -13.24
CA LEU A 294 -11.72 13.85 -12.52
C LEU A 294 -13.17 13.98 -12.09
N ARG A 295 -13.94 12.89 -12.17
CA ARG A 295 -15.27 12.80 -11.59
C ARG A 295 -15.38 11.58 -10.69
N ASN A 296 -15.77 11.79 -9.44
CA ASN A 296 -16.14 10.68 -8.57
C ASN A 296 -17.55 10.21 -8.95
N SER A 297 -17.62 9.01 -9.55
CA SER A 297 -18.85 8.39 -10.05
C SER A 297 -19.38 7.26 -9.16
N GLY A 298 -18.71 6.97 -8.03
CA GLY A 298 -19.21 6.00 -7.06
C GLY A 298 -20.12 6.65 -6.02
N ASN A 299 -20.36 5.93 -4.93
CA ASN A 299 -21.38 6.22 -3.92
C ASN A 299 -20.81 6.80 -2.61
N ARG A 300 -19.53 7.18 -2.57
CA ARG A 300 -18.88 7.78 -1.41
C ARG A 300 -17.74 8.70 -1.80
N ALA A 301 -17.30 9.52 -0.85
CA ALA A 301 -16.09 10.32 -1.03
C ALA A 301 -14.86 9.41 -1.15
N GLU A 302 -13.86 9.86 -1.92
CA GLU A 302 -12.66 9.08 -2.22
C GLU A 302 -11.45 10.00 -2.41
N GLU A 303 -10.27 9.48 -2.13
CA GLU A 303 -9.01 10.14 -2.47
C GLU A 303 -8.35 9.47 -3.68
N GLU A 304 -8.01 10.29 -4.67
CA GLU A 304 -7.28 9.87 -5.87
C GLU A 304 -5.89 10.51 -5.88
N VAL A 305 -4.90 9.84 -6.47
CA VAL A 305 -3.55 10.39 -6.65
C VAL A 305 -3.24 10.46 -8.14
N VAL A 306 -3.27 11.67 -8.69
CA VAL A 306 -2.88 11.92 -10.07
C VAL A 306 -1.37 11.89 -10.16
N GLN A 307 -0.82 11.09 -11.07
CA GLN A 307 0.63 10.98 -11.29
C GLN A 307 0.97 11.37 -12.74
N VAL A 308 2.04 12.14 -12.91
CA VAL A 308 2.55 12.60 -14.21
C VAL A 308 3.95 12.03 -14.40
N TYR A 309 4.13 11.28 -15.48
CA TYR A 309 5.41 10.67 -15.85
C TYR A 309 5.92 11.27 -17.15
N ARG A 310 7.17 11.73 -17.18
CA ARG A 310 7.88 11.99 -18.44
C ARG A 310 8.26 10.64 -19.07
N GLN A 311 8.06 10.50 -20.37
CA GLN A 311 8.52 9.35 -21.16
C GLN A 311 9.89 9.70 -21.76
N ASP A 312 10.94 9.00 -21.33
CA ASP A 312 12.27 9.11 -21.91
C ASP A 312 12.75 7.77 -22.49
N SER A 313 13.94 7.76 -23.11
CA SER A 313 14.52 6.56 -23.75
C SER A 313 14.76 5.40 -22.76
N ARG A 314 14.82 5.71 -21.47
CA ARG A 314 15.07 4.76 -20.37
C ARG A 314 13.77 4.31 -19.69
N GLY A 315 12.61 4.86 -20.06
CA GLY A 315 11.29 4.50 -19.52
C GLY A 315 10.56 5.67 -18.86
N PRO A 316 9.41 5.41 -18.20
CA PRO A 316 8.67 6.45 -17.49
C PRO A 316 9.42 6.96 -16.26
N ARG A 317 9.41 8.27 -16.03
CA ARG A 317 9.95 8.92 -14.81
C ARG A 317 8.87 9.81 -14.19
N LEU A 318 8.51 9.58 -12.93
CA LEU A 318 7.57 10.43 -12.20
C LEU A 318 8.16 11.85 -12.06
N VAL A 319 7.40 12.86 -12.49
CA VAL A 319 7.82 14.28 -12.44
C VAL A 319 6.88 15.15 -11.60
N ALA A 320 5.63 14.72 -11.41
CA ALA A 320 4.70 15.36 -10.49
C ALA A 320 3.64 14.35 -10.02
N PHE A 321 3.11 14.56 -8.82
CA PHE A 321 1.90 13.89 -8.37
C PHE A 321 1.09 14.80 -7.44
N GLN A 322 -0.20 14.56 -7.34
CA GLN A 322 -1.08 15.31 -6.46
C GLN A 322 -2.22 14.42 -5.97
N ARG A 323 -2.38 14.37 -4.64
CA ARG A 323 -3.55 13.78 -3.99
C ARG A 323 -4.72 14.75 -4.03
N VAL A 324 -5.90 14.24 -4.36
CA VAL A 324 -7.15 15.00 -4.44
C VAL A 324 -8.27 14.22 -3.78
N ARG A 325 -9.01 14.89 -2.89
CA ARG A 325 -10.26 14.36 -2.34
C ARG A 325 -11.42 14.82 -3.21
N LEU A 326 -12.32 13.90 -3.53
CA LEU A 326 -13.54 14.14 -4.30
C LEU A 326 -14.74 13.64 -3.51
N LYS A 327 -15.72 14.51 -3.26
CA LYS A 327 -17.04 14.10 -2.74
C LYS A 327 -17.76 13.22 -3.76
N GLN A 328 -18.79 12.51 -3.32
CA GLN A 328 -19.68 11.75 -4.22
C GLN A 328 -20.23 12.66 -5.31
N GLY A 329 -20.16 12.22 -6.58
CA GLY A 329 -20.67 12.98 -7.74
C GLY A 329 -19.81 14.18 -8.16
N GLU A 330 -18.84 14.61 -7.35
CA GLU A 330 -18.02 15.79 -7.60
C GLU A 330 -17.19 15.62 -8.88
N THR A 331 -17.15 16.67 -9.70
CA THR A 331 -16.20 16.82 -10.80
C THR A 331 -15.23 17.92 -10.46
N ARG A 332 -13.93 17.63 -10.51
CA ARG A 332 -12.87 18.59 -10.19
C ARG A 332 -11.80 18.60 -11.27
N ARG A 333 -11.32 19.79 -11.60
CA ARG A 333 -10.11 19.97 -12.41
C ARG A 333 -8.90 19.99 -11.48
N VAL A 334 -8.02 19.01 -11.65
CA VAL A 334 -6.75 18.92 -10.93
C VAL A 334 -5.66 19.51 -11.80
N VAL A 335 -4.76 20.29 -11.20
CA VAL A 335 -3.69 21.01 -11.92
C VAL A 335 -2.36 20.74 -11.23
N LEU A 336 -1.45 20.08 -11.95
CA LEU A 336 -0.08 19.81 -11.52
C LEU A 336 0.89 20.69 -12.29
N ARG A 337 1.94 21.16 -11.63
CA ARG A 337 2.96 22.01 -12.24
C ARG A 337 4.35 21.41 -12.09
N VAL A 338 5.11 21.43 -13.17
CA VAL A 338 6.55 21.12 -13.16
C VAL A 338 7.30 22.41 -13.50
N PRO A 339 7.96 23.05 -12.53
CA PRO A 339 8.70 24.29 -12.77
C PRO A 339 9.94 24.05 -13.64
N LYS A 340 10.35 25.06 -14.40
CA LYS A 340 11.47 24.99 -15.37
C LYS A 340 12.78 24.58 -14.73
N ASN A 341 13.02 24.92 -13.47
CA ASN A 341 14.19 24.48 -12.70
C ASN A 341 14.20 22.98 -12.34
N ARG A 342 13.29 22.18 -12.90
CA ARG A 342 13.30 20.71 -12.84
C ARG A 342 13.36 20.05 -14.22
N TRP A 343 13.45 20.85 -15.29
CA TRP A 343 13.41 20.35 -16.66
C TRP A 343 14.80 19.94 -17.14
N PHE A 344 15.40 19.00 -16.44
CA PHE A 344 16.71 18.48 -16.80
C PHE A 344 16.86 17.00 -16.42
N GLU A 345 17.91 16.40 -16.96
CA GLU A 345 18.42 15.10 -16.59
C GLU A 345 19.94 15.12 -16.53
N PHE A 346 20.55 14.10 -15.94
CA PHE A 346 22.01 13.98 -15.91
C PHE A 346 22.46 12.94 -16.94
N ASP A 347 23.55 13.26 -17.63
CA ASP A 347 24.26 12.30 -18.46
C ASP A 347 25.13 11.35 -17.61
N GLY A 348 25.88 10.47 -18.28
CA GLY A 348 26.77 9.52 -17.59
C GLY A 348 27.97 10.18 -16.89
N LYS A 349 28.24 11.46 -17.14
CA LYS A 349 29.30 12.25 -16.50
C LYS A 349 28.76 13.14 -15.37
N GLY A 350 27.45 13.08 -15.09
CA GLY A 350 26.81 13.94 -14.11
C GLY A 350 26.57 15.37 -14.60
N ILE A 351 26.65 15.63 -15.90
CA ILE A 351 26.38 16.94 -16.49
C ILE A 351 24.87 17.10 -16.68
N GLU A 352 24.35 18.26 -16.29
CA GLU A 352 22.94 18.61 -16.49
C GLU A 352 22.64 18.83 -17.98
N ILE A 353 21.65 18.10 -18.48
CA ILE A 353 21.10 18.23 -19.83
C ILE A 353 19.66 18.74 -19.69
N PRO A 354 19.35 19.96 -20.18
CA PRO A 354 17.99 20.48 -20.15
C PRO A 354 17.08 19.70 -21.10
N TRP A 355 15.80 19.59 -20.76
CA TRP A 355 14.79 19.02 -21.66
C TRP A 355 14.59 19.95 -22.85
N SER A 356 14.77 19.42 -24.07
CA SER A 356 14.63 20.19 -25.30
C SER A 356 13.85 19.40 -26.37
N GLY A 357 13.29 20.09 -27.37
CA GLY A 357 12.57 19.44 -28.47
C GLY A 357 11.24 18.81 -28.04
N LYS A 358 10.84 17.71 -28.67
CA LYS A 358 9.57 17.03 -28.40
C LYS A 358 9.65 16.26 -27.07
N GLN A 359 8.85 16.67 -26.11
CA GLN A 359 8.69 15.99 -24.83
C GLN A 359 7.36 15.25 -24.78
N SER A 360 7.36 14.03 -24.24
CA SER A 360 6.18 13.18 -24.10
C SER A 360 5.92 12.87 -22.63
N PHE A 361 4.66 12.91 -22.23
CA PHE A 361 4.23 12.71 -20.85
C PHE A 361 3.03 11.76 -20.80
N LEU A 362 2.90 11.07 -19.68
CA LEU A 362 1.76 10.23 -19.34
C LEU A 362 1.17 10.76 -18.03
N ILE A 363 -0.10 11.17 -18.05
CA ILE A 363 -0.87 11.33 -16.81
C ILE A 363 -1.54 9.98 -16.55
N SER A 364 -1.29 9.35 -15.40
CA SER A 364 -1.80 8.01 -15.07
C SER A 364 -2.04 7.86 -13.58
N ALA A 365 -2.80 6.82 -13.20
CA ALA A 365 -2.93 6.38 -11.82
C ALA A 365 -1.74 5.54 -11.31
N HIS A 366 -0.90 4.98 -12.19
CA HIS A 366 0.26 4.15 -11.82
C HIS A 366 1.23 3.88 -13.01
N ALA A 367 2.37 3.25 -12.75
CA ALA A 367 3.38 2.81 -13.73
C ALA A 367 4.01 1.43 -13.38
N PRO A 368 4.31 0.55 -14.35
CA PRO A 368 4.06 0.69 -15.79
C PRO A 368 2.56 0.68 -16.12
N TRP A 369 2.21 1.41 -17.17
CA TRP A 369 0.83 1.58 -17.61
C TRP A 369 0.49 0.55 -18.68
N THR A 370 -0.61 -0.17 -18.49
CA THR A 370 -0.98 -1.28 -19.40
C THR A 370 -2.38 -1.14 -20.00
N LYS A 371 -3.19 -0.13 -19.63
CA LYS A 371 -4.59 0.01 -20.10
C LYS A 371 -5.06 1.45 -20.32
N LYS A 372 -5.74 1.69 -21.44
CA LYS A 372 -6.37 2.97 -21.87
C LYS A 372 -7.35 3.62 -20.87
N ARG A 373 -7.81 2.92 -19.83
CA ARG A 373 -8.90 3.37 -18.94
C ARG A 373 -8.52 4.49 -17.96
N TYR A 374 -7.23 4.64 -17.63
CA TYR A 374 -6.76 5.57 -16.59
C TYR A 374 -5.50 6.36 -17.00
N GLY A 375 -5.32 6.64 -18.29
CA GLY A 375 -4.10 7.30 -18.76
C GLY A 375 -4.27 8.19 -19.98
N PHE A 376 -3.57 9.34 -19.98
CA PHE A 376 -3.51 10.28 -21.09
C PHE A 376 -2.07 10.50 -21.52
N SER A 377 -1.79 10.24 -22.80
CA SER A 377 -0.51 10.61 -23.41
C SER A 377 -0.60 12.03 -23.94
N LEU A 378 0.31 12.88 -23.49
CA LEU A 378 0.40 14.29 -23.88
C LEU A 378 1.80 14.56 -24.44
N SER A 379 1.91 15.50 -25.38
CA SER A 379 3.23 15.91 -25.88
C SER A 379 3.26 17.42 -26.10
N ILE A 380 4.46 17.99 -25.95
CA ILE A 380 4.71 19.40 -26.19
C ILE A 380 6.12 19.56 -26.77
N ARG A 381 6.36 20.60 -27.57
CA ARG A 381 7.69 20.93 -28.05
C ARG A 381 8.24 22.08 -27.21
N LEU A 382 9.34 21.84 -26.51
CA LEU A 382 10.07 22.86 -25.76
C LEU A 382 11.10 23.53 -26.66
N ARG A 383 11.25 24.85 -26.52
CA ARG A 383 12.38 25.57 -27.11
C ARG A 383 13.63 25.26 -26.27
N ALA A 384 14.76 25.07 -26.96
CA ALA A 384 16.05 24.84 -26.33
C ALA A 384 16.44 26.02 -25.44
#